data_AF-A0A256GG70-F1
#
_entry.id   AF-A0A256GG70-F1
#
_cell.length_a   1.000
_cell.length_b   1.000
_cell.length_c   1.000
_cell.angle_alpha   90.00
_cell.angle_beta   90.00
_cell.angle_gamma   90.00
#
_symmetry.space_group_name_H-M   'P 1'
#
loop_
_entity.id
_entity.type
_entity.pdbx_description
1 polymer ?
#
loop_
_entity_poly.entity_id
_entity_poly.type
_entity_poly.pdbx_seq_one_letter_code
_entity_poly.pdbx_strand_id
1 'polypeptide(L)'
;MIELKGAGVYRDGRWLVRNVDLAVHRGEIVTLIGPNGAGKSTTAKMALRVLKPDEGAIVHKSGLRIGYVPQKINIDRTMPLSVERLMTLTGPLGKGEIADALQAVGISHLLKAEIANLSGGEFQRALMARALARKPDIMVLDEPVQGVDFSGEAALYELIAKLRDDTGCGVLLISHDLHLVMAATDRVICLNGHVCCSGTPRDVTSSPEYTRLFGSRAVAPLAVYEHHHDHTHLPDGRVLHADGSVTDHCHADDGHHHDHHEHDHGGNGHEGHNNHGHHGEKPHA
;
A
#
# COMPACT_ATOMS: atom_id res chain seq x y z
N MET A 1 -4.82 22.05 14.04
CA MET A 1 -3.83 21.21 14.73
C MET A 1 -4.56 20.13 15.48
N ILE A 2 -4.04 18.91 15.39
CA ILE A 2 -4.37 17.77 16.26
C ILE A 2 -3.19 17.59 17.22
N GLU A 3 -3.47 17.35 18.50
CA GLU A 3 -2.45 17.09 19.51
C GLU A 3 -2.93 15.97 20.46
N LEU A 4 -2.07 15.00 20.72
CA LEU A 4 -2.17 14.01 21.77
C LEU A 4 -1.12 14.34 22.84
N LYS A 5 -1.53 14.39 24.10
CA LYS A 5 -0.66 14.69 25.25
C LYS A 5 -0.69 13.55 26.24
N GLY A 6 0.42 12.82 26.36
CA GLY A 6 0.55 11.66 27.24
C GLY A 6 -0.61 10.66 27.06
N ALA A 7 -1.12 10.50 25.83
CA ALA A 7 -2.35 9.77 25.59
C ALA A 7 -2.10 8.25 25.70
N GLY A 8 -3.01 7.54 26.37
CA GLY A 8 -2.91 6.08 26.55
C GLY A 8 -4.25 5.38 26.47
N VAL A 9 -4.24 4.12 26.03
CA VAL A 9 -5.42 3.24 25.96
C VAL A 9 -5.10 1.90 26.59
N TYR A 10 -5.90 1.50 27.57
CA TYR A 10 -5.81 0.24 28.30
C TYR A 10 -7.03 -0.63 28.02
N ARG A 11 -6.82 -1.85 27.51
CA ARG A 11 -7.89 -2.81 27.19
C ARG A 11 -7.44 -4.21 27.58
N ASP A 12 -8.38 -5.03 28.07
CA ASP A 12 -8.15 -6.45 28.36
C ASP A 12 -6.90 -6.73 29.21
N GLY A 13 -6.65 -5.90 30.23
CA GLY A 13 -5.51 -6.08 31.13
C GLY A 13 -4.15 -5.60 30.57
N ARG A 14 -4.10 -4.98 29.39
CA ARG A 14 -2.86 -4.48 28.79
C ARG A 14 -2.98 -3.08 28.20
N TRP A 15 -1.87 -2.35 28.17
CA TRP A 15 -1.76 -1.11 27.43
C TRP A 15 -1.64 -1.41 25.94
N LEU A 16 -2.56 -0.88 25.13
CA LEU A 16 -2.45 -0.90 23.68
C LEU A 16 -1.46 0.17 23.21
N VAL A 17 -1.55 1.34 23.83
CA VAL A 17 -0.58 2.44 23.73
C VAL A 17 -0.55 3.20 25.05
N ARG A 18 0.58 3.80 25.41
CA ARG A 18 0.74 4.56 26.65
C ARG A 18 1.68 5.75 26.45
N ASN A 19 1.41 6.86 27.12
CA ASN A 19 2.24 8.07 27.08
C ASN A 19 2.61 8.52 25.64
N VAL A 20 1.60 8.60 24.77
CA VAL A 20 1.80 9.03 23.37
C VAL A 20 1.63 10.53 23.25
N ASP A 21 2.73 11.21 22.93
CA ASP A 21 2.76 12.60 22.50
C ASP A 21 2.86 12.68 20.98
N LEU A 22 1.91 13.37 20.35
CA LEU A 22 1.85 13.52 18.89
C LEU A 22 1.17 14.82 18.52
N ALA A 23 1.75 15.59 17.62
CA ALA A 23 1.19 16.84 17.12
C ALA A 23 1.19 16.87 15.60
N VAL A 24 0.11 17.32 14.98
CA VAL A 24 0.02 17.52 13.53
C VAL A 24 -0.57 18.90 13.24
N HIS A 25 0.21 19.71 12.56
CA HIS A 25 -0.10 21.05 12.09
C HIS A 25 -0.46 21.04 10.62
N ARG A 26 -1.00 22.16 10.14
CA ARG A 26 -1.22 22.36 8.70
C ARG A 26 0.13 22.48 7.98
N GLY A 27 0.19 21.98 6.75
CA GLY A 27 1.38 22.07 5.90
C GLY A 27 2.55 21.18 6.33
N GLU A 28 2.37 20.27 7.29
CA GLU A 28 3.36 19.24 7.61
C GLU A 28 2.79 17.83 7.36
N ILE A 29 3.67 16.93 6.97
CA ILE A 29 3.46 15.49 6.89
C ILE A 29 4.17 14.88 8.08
N VAL A 30 3.37 14.31 8.99
CA VAL A 30 3.83 13.56 10.15
C VAL A 30 3.53 12.10 9.92
N THR A 31 4.57 11.25 9.91
CA THR A 31 4.39 9.82 9.68
C THR A 31 4.60 9.01 10.95
N LEU A 32 3.58 8.22 11.30
CA LEU A 32 3.59 7.26 12.39
C LEU A 32 4.01 5.89 11.87
N ILE A 33 5.22 5.46 12.23
CA ILE A 33 5.79 4.16 11.84
C ILE A 33 5.86 3.21 13.03
N GLY A 34 5.84 1.91 12.76
CA GLY A 34 5.94 0.88 13.80
C GLY A 34 5.54 -0.50 13.30
N PRO A 35 5.93 -1.58 13.98
CA PRO A 35 5.52 -2.93 13.60
C PRO A 35 4.00 -3.14 13.71
N ASN A 36 3.52 -4.27 13.20
CA ASN A 36 2.12 -4.65 13.36
C ASN A 36 1.82 -4.87 14.86
N GLY A 37 0.67 -4.36 15.31
CA GLY A 37 0.31 -4.40 16.73
C GLY A 37 0.96 -3.32 17.60
N ALA A 38 1.82 -2.43 17.05
CA ALA A 38 2.44 -1.34 17.80
C ALA A 38 1.47 -0.26 18.34
N GLY A 39 0.19 -0.31 17.94
CA GLY A 39 -0.83 0.65 18.36
C GLY A 39 -1.01 1.85 17.42
N LYS A 40 -0.54 1.77 16.17
CA LYS A 40 -0.66 2.84 15.17
C LYS A 40 -2.12 3.24 14.91
N SER A 41 -2.97 2.28 14.53
CA SER A 41 -4.40 2.54 14.30
C SER A 41 -5.14 2.94 15.58
N THR A 42 -4.68 2.49 16.76
CA THR A 42 -5.22 2.97 18.06
C THR A 42 -4.92 4.45 18.25
N THR A 43 -3.68 4.86 17.97
CA THR A 43 -3.24 6.27 18.01
C THR A 43 -4.01 7.11 16.98
N ALA A 44 -4.21 6.59 15.78
CA ALA A 44 -5.02 7.22 14.74
C ALA A 44 -6.46 7.45 15.21
N LYS A 45 -7.10 6.43 15.79
CA LYS A 45 -8.47 6.54 16.32
C LYS A 45 -8.57 7.55 17.47
N MET A 46 -7.53 7.68 18.31
CA MET A 46 -7.46 8.76 19.30
C MET A 46 -7.33 10.14 18.63
N ALA A 47 -6.41 10.28 17.67
CA ALA A 47 -6.23 11.51 16.90
C ALA A 47 -7.53 11.95 16.20
N LEU A 48 -8.35 11.00 15.75
CA LEU A 48 -9.67 11.22 15.14
C LEU A 48 -10.82 11.44 16.15
N ARG A 49 -10.56 11.34 17.46
CA ARG A 49 -11.58 11.32 18.53
C ARG A 49 -12.64 10.22 18.41
N VAL A 50 -12.36 9.17 17.64
CA VAL A 50 -13.19 7.95 17.58
C VAL A 50 -12.99 7.11 18.84
N LEU A 51 -11.79 7.14 19.41
CA LEU A 51 -11.44 6.44 20.64
C LEU A 51 -10.98 7.44 21.70
N LYS A 52 -11.66 7.45 22.85
CA LYS A 52 -11.26 8.26 24.01
C LYS A 52 -10.08 7.57 24.71
N PRO A 53 -9.03 8.32 25.09
CA PRO A 53 -7.93 7.76 25.86
C PRO A 53 -8.37 7.54 27.32
N ASP A 54 -7.74 6.56 27.97
CA ASP A 54 -7.90 6.28 29.40
C ASP A 54 -6.98 7.17 30.26
N GLU A 55 -5.85 7.62 29.70
CA GLU A 55 -4.95 8.63 30.30
C GLU A 55 -4.54 9.69 29.26
N GLY A 56 -4.18 10.89 29.73
CA GLY A 56 -3.78 12.00 28.85
C GLY A 56 -4.96 12.74 28.20
N ALA A 57 -4.67 13.51 27.14
CA ALA A 57 -5.66 14.38 26.50
C ALA A 57 -5.55 14.44 24.97
N ILE A 58 -6.68 14.71 24.32
CA ILE A 58 -6.77 15.00 22.87
C ILE A 58 -7.19 16.46 22.67
N VAL A 59 -6.31 17.27 22.08
CA VAL A 59 -6.59 18.66 21.74
C VAL A 59 -6.78 18.79 20.23
N HIS A 60 -7.93 19.32 19.81
CA HIS A 60 -8.16 19.76 18.44
C HIS A 60 -8.37 21.26 18.44
N LYS A 61 -7.81 21.96 17.45
CA LYS A 61 -8.18 23.35 17.18
C LYS A 61 -9.70 23.46 16.94
N SER A 62 -10.33 24.53 17.42
CA SER A 62 -11.77 24.77 17.15
C SER A 62 -12.05 24.84 15.65
N GLY A 63 -13.15 24.24 15.21
CA GLY A 63 -13.57 24.20 13.80
C GLY A 63 -12.70 23.31 12.89
N LEU A 64 -11.83 22.47 13.45
CA LEU A 64 -10.94 21.61 12.67
C LEU A 64 -11.72 20.61 11.80
N ARG A 65 -11.45 20.61 10.50
CA ARG A 65 -11.96 19.63 9.55
C ARG A 65 -10.92 18.54 9.33
N ILE A 66 -11.31 17.29 9.54
CA ILE A 66 -10.42 16.14 9.37
C ILE A 66 -10.95 15.25 8.23
N GLY A 67 -10.10 14.98 7.25
CA GLY A 67 -10.33 13.93 6.25
C GLY A 67 -9.71 12.63 6.74
N TYR A 68 -10.39 11.51 6.58
CA TYR A 68 -9.87 10.21 7.01
C TYR A 68 -9.97 9.19 5.87
N VAL A 69 -8.85 8.51 5.62
CA VAL A 69 -8.75 7.35 4.73
C VAL A 69 -8.36 6.14 5.57
N PRO A 70 -9.28 5.19 5.80
CA PRO A 70 -9.02 4.01 6.61
C PRO A 70 -8.18 2.96 5.86
N GLN A 71 -7.47 2.13 6.64
CA GLN A 71 -6.68 1.00 6.14
C GLN A 71 -7.48 0.01 5.29
N LYS A 72 -8.68 -0.36 5.75
CA LYS A 72 -9.57 -1.26 5.00
C LYS A 72 -10.99 -0.72 4.99
N ILE A 73 -11.60 -0.77 3.82
CA ILE A 73 -13.05 -0.62 3.63
C ILE A 73 -13.54 -1.91 3.00
N ASN A 74 -14.33 -2.67 3.73
CA ASN A 74 -15.02 -3.83 3.17
C ASN A 74 -16.23 -3.32 2.41
N ILE A 75 -16.07 -3.18 1.09
CA ILE A 75 -17.18 -2.93 0.17
C ILE A 75 -17.51 -4.26 -0.49
N ASP A 76 -18.76 -4.67 -0.37
CA ASP A 76 -19.27 -5.82 -1.12
C ASP A 76 -19.21 -5.51 -2.62
N ARG A 77 -18.41 -6.28 -3.36
CA ARG A 77 -18.20 -6.07 -4.81
C ARG A 77 -19.44 -6.36 -5.64
N THR A 78 -20.46 -6.99 -5.06
CA THR A 78 -21.76 -7.18 -5.72
C THR A 78 -22.63 -5.92 -5.70
N MET A 79 -22.29 -4.93 -4.86
CA MET A 79 -23.02 -3.67 -4.78
C MET A 79 -22.65 -2.75 -5.95
N PRO A 80 -23.61 -2.30 -6.78
CA PRO A 80 -23.36 -1.28 -7.80
C PRO A 80 -23.11 0.05 -7.11
N LEU A 81 -21.84 0.41 -6.95
CA LEU A 81 -21.38 1.61 -6.27
C LEU A 81 -20.33 2.29 -7.14
N SER A 82 -20.75 3.36 -7.82
CA SER A 82 -19.85 4.19 -8.62
C SER A 82 -18.98 5.12 -7.78
N VAL A 83 -17.90 5.63 -8.38
CA VAL A 83 -17.06 6.67 -7.77
C VAL A 83 -17.86 7.92 -7.41
N GLU A 84 -18.74 8.40 -8.30
CA GLU A 84 -19.63 9.53 -8.00
C GLU A 84 -20.49 9.27 -6.75
N ARG A 85 -21.00 8.04 -6.61
CA ARG A 85 -21.80 7.66 -5.44
C ARG A 85 -20.95 7.56 -4.19
N LEU A 86 -19.74 7.00 -4.27
CA LEU A 86 -18.76 6.97 -3.19
C LEU A 86 -18.50 8.36 -2.59
N MET A 87 -18.33 9.36 -3.46
CA MET A 87 -18.04 10.74 -3.07
C MET A 87 -19.17 11.34 -2.24
N THR A 88 -20.42 10.94 -2.50
CA THR A 88 -21.62 11.50 -1.84
C THR A 88 -22.15 10.67 -0.67
N LEU A 89 -21.50 9.54 -0.32
CA LEU A 89 -21.98 8.64 0.74
C LEU A 89 -22.10 9.28 2.12
N THR A 90 -21.16 10.16 2.49
CA THR A 90 -21.09 10.76 3.84
C THR A 90 -21.76 12.11 3.94
N GLY A 91 -22.46 12.55 2.89
CA GLY A 91 -23.14 13.83 2.82
C GLY A 91 -23.01 14.47 1.43
N PRO A 92 -23.81 15.51 1.15
CA PRO A 92 -23.81 16.16 -0.16
C PRO A 92 -22.45 16.79 -0.48
N LEU A 93 -22.10 16.76 -1.77
CA LEU A 93 -20.99 17.46 -2.38
C LEU A 93 -21.47 18.06 -3.71
N GLY A 94 -21.04 19.28 -4.01
CA GLY A 94 -21.29 19.91 -5.30
C GLY A 94 -20.54 19.20 -6.43
N LYS A 95 -21.09 19.21 -7.65
CA LYS A 95 -20.43 18.60 -8.81
C LYS A 95 -19.03 19.17 -9.07
N GLY A 96 -18.84 20.48 -8.84
CA GLY A 96 -17.52 21.13 -8.93
C GLY A 96 -16.53 20.58 -7.89
N GLU A 97 -16.95 20.45 -6.64
CA GLU A 97 -16.09 19.90 -5.57
C GLU A 97 -15.66 18.45 -5.85
N ILE A 98 -16.56 17.65 -6.42
CA ILE A 98 -16.25 16.28 -6.84
C ILE A 98 -15.23 16.30 -7.99
N ALA A 99 -15.44 17.14 -9.01
CA ALA A 99 -14.56 17.23 -10.15
C ALA A 99 -13.15 17.69 -9.75
N ASP A 100 -13.05 18.74 -8.94
CA ASP A 100 -11.78 19.29 -8.43
C ASP A 100 -11.02 18.24 -7.61
N ALA A 101 -11.72 17.53 -6.72
CA ALA A 101 -11.10 16.51 -5.89
C ALA A 101 -10.59 15.31 -6.70
N LEU A 102 -11.36 14.82 -7.68
CA LEU A 102 -10.94 13.74 -8.56
C LEU A 102 -9.80 14.18 -9.49
N GLN A 103 -9.77 15.44 -9.90
CA GLN A 103 -8.68 16.00 -10.69
C GLN A 103 -7.39 16.08 -9.88
N ALA A 104 -7.46 16.52 -8.63
CA ALA A 104 -6.32 16.61 -7.73
C ALA A 104 -5.60 15.26 -7.54
N VAL A 105 -6.34 14.15 -7.57
CA VAL A 105 -5.79 12.79 -7.45
C VAL A 105 -5.58 12.07 -8.80
N GLY A 106 -5.92 12.71 -9.92
CA GLY A 106 -5.68 12.20 -11.29
C GLY A 106 -6.68 11.16 -11.80
N ILE A 107 -7.88 11.03 -11.22
CA ILE A 107 -8.88 10.02 -11.61
C ILE A 107 -10.23 10.60 -12.06
N SER A 108 -10.25 11.83 -12.59
CA SER A 108 -11.48 12.48 -13.08
C SER A 108 -12.25 11.64 -14.11
N HIS A 109 -11.54 10.87 -14.94
CA HIS A 109 -12.12 10.00 -15.97
C HIS A 109 -12.90 8.80 -15.40
N LEU A 110 -12.68 8.46 -14.12
CA LEU A 110 -13.32 7.32 -13.45
C LEU A 110 -14.60 7.71 -12.69
N LEU A 111 -15.10 8.94 -12.83
CA LEU A 111 -16.28 9.44 -12.10
C LEU A 111 -17.48 8.48 -12.16
N LYS A 112 -17.74 7.89 -13.33
CA LYS A 112 -18.85 6.96 -13.55
C LYS A 112 -18.46 5.48 -13.43
N ALA A 113 -17.19 5.18 -13.19
CA ALA A 113 -16.73 3.82 -13.04
C ALA A 113 -17.26 3.20 -11.74
N GLU A 114 -17.53 1.90 -11.78
CA GLU A 114 -17.88 1.11 -10.61
C GLU A 114 -16.64 0.83 -9.77
N ILE A 115 -16.75 0.97 -8.44
CA ILE A 115 -15.63 0.71 -7.52
C ILE A 115 -15.07 -0.70 -7.68
N ALA A 116 -15.94 -1.68 -7.96
CA ALA A 116 -15.53 -3.07 -8.14
C ALA A 116 -14.53 -3.28 -9.29
N ASN A 117 -14.49 -2.34 -10.25
CA ASN A 117 -13.62 -2.40 -11.42
C ASN A 117 -12.34 -1.56 -11.27
N LEU A 118 -12.18 -0.86 -10.15
CA LEU A 118 -10.97 -0.06 -9.90
C LEU A 118 -9.80 -0.96 -9.47
N SER A 119 -8.60 -0.62 -9.94
CA SER A 119 -7.36 -1.13 -9.34
C SER A 119 -7.23 -0.68 -7.88
N GLY A 120 -6.34 -1.33 -7.12
CA GLY A 120 -6.04 -0.94 -5.74
C GLY A 120 -5.62 0.53 -5.63
N GLY A 121 -4.73 0.98 -6.53
CA GLY A 121 -4.26 2.38 -6.56
C GLY A 121 -5.35 3.38 -6.91
N GLU A 122 -6.21 3.08 -7.89
CA GLU A 122 -7.35 3.95 -8.25
C GLU A 122 -8.38 4.02 -7.13
N PHE A 123 -8.65 2.91 -6.46
CA PHE A 123 -9.55 2.88 -5.31
C PHE A 123 -9.01 3.75 -4.17
N GLN A 124 -7.70 3.66 -3.86
CA GLN A 124 -7.07 4.52 -2.85
C GLN A 124 -7.12 6.00 -3.23
N ARG A 125 -6.87 6.33 -4.51
CA ARG A 125 -7.05 7.69 -5.06
C ARG A 125 -8.49 8.18 -4.90
N ALA A 126 -9.49 7.34 -5.14
CA ALA A 126 -10.90 7.69 -4.92
C ALA A 126 -11.22 7.97 -3.44
N LEU A 127 -10.65 7.20 -2.51
CA LEU A 127 -10.81 7.45 -1.08
C LEU A 127 -10.14 8.76 -0.64
N MET A 128 -8.94 9.04 -1.15
CA MET A 128 -8.25 10.31 -0.91
C MET A 128 -9.01 11.49 -1.51
N ALA A 129 -9.53 11.37 -2.74
CA ALA A 129 -10.38 12.38 -3.36
C ALA A 129 -11.57 12.71 -2.47
N ARG A 130 -12.25 11.68 -1.96
CA ARG A 130 -13.40 11.86 -1.06
C ARG A 130 -13.02 12.58 0.23
N ALA A 131 -11.88 12.22 0.83
CA ALA A 131 -11.38 12.89 2.03
C ALA A 131 -11.02 14.36 1.74
N LEU A 132 -10.41 14.62 0.58
CA LEU A 132 -9.97 15.94 0.13
C LEU A 132 -11.12 16.86 -0.27
N ALA A 133 -12.21 16.33 -0.84
CA ALA A 133 -13.33 17.11 -1.36
C ALA A 133 -13.96 18.05 -0.32
N ARG A 134 -13.86 17.70 0.97
CA ARG A 134 -14.35 18.53 2.08
C ARG A 134 -13.36 19.61 2.54
N LYS A 135 -12.26 19.80 1.81
CA LYS A 135 -11.17 20.75 2.08
C LYS A 135 -10.67 20.62 3.52
N PRO A 136 -10.18 19.44 3.93
CA PRO A 136 -9.76 19.18 5.30
C PRO A 136 -8.58 20.08 5.68
N ASP A 137 -8.48 20.36 6.98
CA ASP A 137 -7.32 21.05 7.54
C ASP A 137 -6.20 20.05 7.85
N ILE A 138 -6.57 18.81 8.18
CA ILE A 138 -5.70 17.67 8.42
C ILE A 138 -6.29 16.44 7.73
N MET A 139 -5.47 15.67 7.03
CA MET A 139 -5.81 14.35 6.51
C MET A 139 -5.12 13.27 7.35
N VAL A 140 -5.87 12.25 7.74
CA VAL A 140 -5.34 11.05 8.40
C VAL A 140 -5.42 9.89 7.42
N LEU A 141 -4.28 9.31 7.08
CA LEU A 141 -4.13 8.25 6.09
C LEU A 141 -3.62 6.99 6.81
N ASP A 142 -4.49 6.01 7.02
CA ASP A 142 -4.13 4.74 7.67
C ASP A 142 -3.72 3.71 6.62
N GLU A 143 -2.41 3.49 6.44
CA GLU A 143 -1.82 2.60 5.42
C GLU A 143 -2.41 2.76 4.00
N PRO A 144 -2.32 3.96 3.40
CA PRO A 144 -3.00 4.28 2.14
C PRO A 144 -2.47 3.49 0.92
N VAL A 145 -1.29 2.89 1.03
CA VAL A 145 -0.67 2.09 -0.05
C VAL A 145 -1.01 0.60 0.02
N GLN A 146 -1.78 0.16 1.01
CA GLN A 146 -2.11 -1.26 1.15
C GLN A 146 -2.89 -1.78 -0.07
N GLY A 147 -2.38 -2.84 -0.69
CA GLY A 147 -2.98 -3.47 -1.87
C GLY A 147 -2.71 -2.75 -3.18
N VAL A 148 -1.71 -1.87 -3.20
CA VAL A 148 -1.18 -1.20 -4.39
C VAL A 148 0.13 -1.91 -4.80
N ASP A 149 0.46 -1.88 -6.08
CA ASP A 149 1.73 -2.35 -6.62
C ASP A 149 2.88 -1.39 -6.28
N PHE A 150 4.12 -1.88 -6.26
CA PHE A 150 5.29 -1.09 -5.84
C PHE A 150 5.43 0.26 -6.59
N SER A 151 5.24 0.26 -7.91
CA SER A 151 5.24 1.50 -8.71
C SER A 151 4.11 2.45 -8.34
N GLY A 152 2.93 1.93 -8.02
CA GLY A 152 1.79 2.69 -7.57
C GLY A 152 1.98 3.27 -6.16
N GLU A 153 2.69 2.58 -5.26
CA GLU A 153 2.99 3.07 -3.90
C GLU A 153 3.78 4.37 -3.95
N ALA A 154 4.90 4.41 -4.70
CA ALA A 154 5.73 5.60 -4.87
C ALA A 154 4.91 6.78 -5.43
N ALA A 155 4.13 6.53 -6.49
CA ALA A 155 3.25 7.54 -7.08
C ALA A 155 2.16 8.05 -6.11
N LEU A 156 1.74 7.22 -5.15
CA LEU A 156 0.78 7.62 -4.12
C LEU A 156 1.42 8.53 -3.07
N TYR A 157 2.66 8.23 -2.64
CA TYR A 157 3.39 9.09 -1.71
C TYR A 157 3.73 10.44 -2.33
N GLU A 158 4.15 10.48 -3.59
CA GLU A 158 4.34 11.73 -4.33
C GLU A 158 3.04 12.53 -4.43
N LEU A 159 1.91 11.87 -4.68
CA LEU A 159 0.61 12.51 -4.68
C LEU A 159 0.27 13.11 -3.31
N ILE A 160 0.53 12.39 -2.20
CA ILE A 160 0.28 12.91 -0.85
C ILE A 160 1.13 14.16 -0.58
N ALA A 161 2.41 14.14 -0.97
CA ALA A 161 3.30 15.30 -0.84
C ALA A 161 2.77 16.50 -1.64
N LYS A 162 2.40 16.27 -2.91
CA LYS A 162 1.82 17.30 -3.77
C LYS A 162 0.52 17.86 -3.18
N LEU A 163 -0.37 17.01 -2.67
CA LEU A 163 -1.62 17.46 -2.05
C LEU A 163 -1.37 18.34 -0.82
N ARG A 164 -0.36 18.01 0.00
CA ARG A 164 0.06 18.88 1.10
C ARG A 164 0.50 20.24 0.58
N ASP A 165 1.36 20.27 -0.44
CA ASP A 165 1.94 21.50 -0.99
C ASP A 165 0.87 22.40 -1.63
N ASP A 166 -0.02 21.82 -2.44
CA ASP A 166 -1.06 22.54 -3.17
C ASP A 166 -2.16 23.08 -2.24
N THR A 167 -2.45 22.40 -1.13
CA THR A 167 -3.61 22.73 -0.28
C THR A 167 -3.27 23.30 1.09
N GLY A 168 -2.02 23.16 1.53
CA GLY A 168 -1.59 23.46 2.90
C GLY A 168 -2.24 22.55 3.96
N CYS A 169 -2.85 21.44 3.56
CA CYS A 169 -3.42 20.45 4.47
C CYS A 169 -2.28 19.74 5.23
N GLY A 170 -2.41 19.58 6.55
CA GLY A 170 -1.50 18.70 7.28
C GLY A 170 -1.84 17.23 7.02
N VAL A 171 -0.87 16.33 7.10
CA VAL A 171 -1.08 14.90 6.88
C VAL A 171 -0.53 14.12 8.07
N LEU A 172 -1.39 13.30 8.70
CA LEU A 172 -0.97 12.21 9.56
C LEU A 172 -0.97 10.94 8.74
N LEU A 173 0.20 10.52 8.30
CA LEU A 173 0.39 9.29 7.56
C LEU A 173 0.72 8.16 8.53
N ILE A 174 0.10 7.00 8.36
CA ILE A 174 0.42 5.80 9.13
C ILE A 174 0.89 4.77 8.14
N SER A 175 2.08 4.24 8.39
CA SER A 175 2.67 3.23 7.52
C SER A 175 3.53 2.27 8.33
N HIS A 176 3.82 1.13 7.72
CA HIS A 176 4.82 0.19 8.20
C HIS A 176 5.99 0.06 7.21
N ASP A 177 5.90 0.70 6.03
CA ASP A 177 7.00 0.78 5.08
C ASP A 177 7.88 1.97 5.43
N LEU A 178 9.17 1.67 5.60
CA LEU A 178 10.16 2.60 6.09
C LEU A 178 10.78 3.42 4.95
N HIS A 179 10.96 2.82 3.78
CA HIS A 179 11.80 3.41 2.73
C HIS A 179 11.07 4.53 2.00
N LEU A 180 9.80 4.33 1.67
CA LEU A 180 9.01 5.34 0.97
C LEU A 180 8.59 6.50 1.88
N VAL A 181 8.48 6.25 3.20
CA VAL A 181 8.12 7.27 4.18
C VAL A 181 9.20 8.34 4.35
N MET A 182 10.48 7.98 4.24
CA MET A 182 11.58 8.91 4.51
C MET A 182 11.72 10.02 3.47
N ALA A 183 11.24 9.81 2.24
CA ALA A 183 11.34 10.80 1.16
C ALA A 183 10.26 11.89 1.21
N ALA A 184 9.08 11.56 1.73
CA ALA A 184 7.88 12.41 1.62
C ALA A 184 7.40 12.99 2.96
N THR A 185 8.15 12.82 4.05
CA THR A 185 7.71 13.17 5.42
C THR A 185 8.56 14.27 6.04
N ASP A 186 7.94 15.25 6.69
CA ASP A 186 8.68 16.30 7.43
C ASP A 186 9.12 15.79 8.81
N ARG A 187 8.27 15.01 9.49
CA ARG A 187 8.56 14.46 10.82
C ARG A 187 8.08 13.01 10.98
N VAL A 188 8.96 12.14 11.49
CA VAL A 188 8.67 10.71 11.71
C VAL A 188 8.52 10.45 13.20
N ILE A 189 7.54 9.63 13.57
CA ILE A 189 7.27 9.17 14.93
C ILE A 189 7.28 7.64 14.92
N CYS A 190 8.20 7.05 15.68
CA CYS A 190 8.30 5.61 15.88
C CYS A 190 7.43 5.17 17.05
N LEU A 191 6.56 4.19 16.82
CA LEU A 191 5.65 3.66 17.82
C LEU A 191 5.90 2.17 18.08
N ASN A 192 5.97 1.79 19.36
CA ASN A 192 5.93 0.41 19.82
C ASN A 192 5.22 0.33 21.18
N GLY A 193 3.91 0.61 21.19
CA GLY A 193 3.12 0.80 22.41
C GLY A 193 3.39 2.11 23.15
N HIS A 194 4.47 2.80 22.83
CA HIS A 194 4.82 4.15 23.26
C HIS A 194 5.66 4.82 22.16
N VAL A 195 5.90 6.12 22.26
CA VAL A 195 6.79 6.83 21.33
C VAL A 195 8.24 6.48 21.65
N CYS A 196 8.92 5.77 20.75
CA CYS A 196 10.31 5.33 20.92
C CYS A 196 11.31 6.35 20.36
N CYS A 197 10.98 6.97 19.23
CA CYS A 197 11.77 8.02 18.60
C CYS A 197 10.84 9.00 17.88
N SER A 198 11.26 10.27 17.80
CA SER A 198 10.58 11.28 17.00
C SER A 198 11.58 12.32 16.48
N GLY A 199 11.48 12.70 15.22
CA GLY A 199 12.39 13.68 14.63
C GLY A 199 12.23 13.79 13.13
N THR A 200 13.19 14.42 12.46
CA THR A 200 13.23 14.37 10.99
C THR A 200 13.59 12.95 10.52
N PRO A 201 13.30 12.57 9.27
CA PRO A 201 13.75 11.30 8.70
C PRO A 201 15.25 11.01 8.93
N ARG A 202 16.09 12.04 8.82
CA ARG A 202 17.55 11.95 9.03
C ARG A 202 17.93 11.65 10.48
N ASP A 203 17.23 12.27 11.43
CA ASP A 203 17.50 12.06 12.86
C ASP A 203 17.05 10.67 13.30
N VAL A 204 15.88 10.23 12.83
CA VAL A 204 15.29 8.93 13.18
C VAL A 204 16.08 7.78 12.59
N THR A 205 16.55 7.86 11.35
CA THR A 205 17.38 6.81 10.74
C THR A 205 18.72 6.61 11.46
N SER A 206 19.21 7.64 12.16
CA SER A 206 20.45 7.59 12.95
C SER A 206 20.23 7.11 14.39
N SER A 207 18.98 6.93 14.84
CA SER A 207 18.64 6.55 16.21
C SER A 207 18.84 5.04 16.44
N PRO A 208 19.50 4.63 17.55
CA PRO A 208 19.64 3.22 17.92
C PRO A 208 18.29 2.50 18.15
N GLU A 209 17.27 3.23 18.60
CA GLU A 209 15.91 2.72 18.81
C GLU A 209 15.25 2.33 17.49
N TYR A 210 15.44 3.14 16.44
CA TYR A 210 15.00 2.82 15.09
C TYR A 210 15.68 1.55 14.57
N THR A 211 17.01 1.45 14.70
CA THR A 211 17.76 0.24 14.33
C THR A 211 17.31 -0.98 15.15
N ARG A 212 16.91 -0.82 16.42
CA ARG A 212 16.40 -1.94 17.23
C ARG A 212 15.01 -2.39 16.80
N LEU A 213 14.13 -1.44 16.46
CA LEU A 213 12.76 -1.73 16.02
C LEU A 213 12.71 -2.32 14.61
N PHE A 214 13.64 -1.90 13.75
CA PHE A 214 13.57 -2.19 12.31
C PHE A 214 14.78 -2.96 11.76
N GLY A 215 15.85 -3.13 12.55
CA GLY A 215 16.95 -4.09 12.37
C GLY A 215 17.33 -4.42 10.93
N SER A 216 16.81 -5.54 10.42
CA SER A 216 17.07 -6.08 9.08
C SER A 216 16.33 -5.36 7.95
N ARG A 217 15.22 -4.67 8.24
CA ARG A 217 14.45 -3.88 7.26
C ARG A 217 15.01 -2.48 7.05
N ALA A 218 15.77 -1.94 8.00
CA ALA A 218 16.42 -0.63 7.86
C ALA A 218 17.72 -0.67 7.04
N VAL A 219 18.28 -1.88 6.83
CA VAL A 219 19.57 -2.12 6.16
C VAL A 219 19.40 -2.53 4.70
N ALA A 220 18.17 -2.61 4.19
CA ALA A 220 17.97 -2.55 2.76
C ALA A 220 17.90 -1.07 2.41
N PRO A 221 18.97 -0.41 1.89
CA PRO A 221 18.69 0.56 0.84
C PRO A 221 17.84 -0.17 -0.21
N LEU A 222 17.34 0.53 -1.20
CA LEU A 222 17.26 -0.17 -2.47
C LEU A 222 18.68 -0.74 -2.72
N ALA A 223 18.90 -2.01 -2.37
CA ALA A 223 19.53 -2.90 -3.29
C ALA A 223 18.74 -2.59 -4.54
N VAL A 224 19.36 -1.76 -5.38
CA VAL A 224 19.17 -1.82 -6.80
C VAL A 224 18.86 -3.28 -7.02
N TYR A 225 17.66 -3.59 -7.50
CA TYR A 225 17.46 -4.86 -8.16
C TYR A 225 18.26 -4.74 -9.46
N GLU A 226 19.57 -4.64 -9.28
CA GLU A 226 20.58 -4.87 -10.26
C GLU A 226 20.53 -6.38 -10.30
N HIS A 227 19.66 -6.88 -11.16
CA HIS A 227 20.12 -8.01 -11.93
C HIS A 227 21.40 -7.55 -12.61
N HIS A 228 22.54 -7.80 -11.97
CA HIS A 228 23.76 -8.05 -12.69
C HIS A 228 23.47 -9.30 -13.52
N HIS A 229 22.82 -9.11 -14.68
CA HIS A 229 22.90 -10.09 -15.75
C HIS A 229 24.36 -10.03 -16.19
N ASP A 230 25.15 -10.98 -15.73
CA ASP A 230 26.47 -11.24 -16.30
C ASP A 230 26.34 -11.89 -17.69
N HIS A 231 25.12 -12.00 -18.22
CA HIS A 231 24.82 -12.71 -19.45
C HIS A 231 24.14 -11.86 -20.51
N THR A 232 24.44 -12.17 -21.77
CA THR A 232 23.86 -11.55 -22.97
C THR A 232 22.95 -12.56 -23.68
N HIS A 233 21.72 -12.16 -24.00
CA HIS A 233 20.83 -12.98 -24.81
C HIS A 233 21.22 -12.88 -26.30
N LEU A 234 21.44 -14.03 -26.92
CA LEU A 234 21.67 -14.16 -28.35
C LEU A 234 20.34 -14.03 -29.12
N PRO A 235 20.35 -13.61 -30.39
CA PRO A 235 19.14 -13.43 -31.20
C PRO A 235 18.31 -14.71 -31.41
N ASP A 236 18.89 -15.88 -31.11
CA ASP A 236 18.26 -17.20 -31.18
C ASP A 236 17.64 -17.66 -29.85
N GLY A 237 17.69 -16.82 -28.80
CA GLY A 237 17.09 -17.07 -27.49
C GLY A 237 18.04 -17.66 -26.45
N ARG A 238 19.28 -17.99 -26.81
CA ARG A 238 20.28 -18.55 -25.89
C ARG A 238 20.97 -17.49 -25.02
N VAL A 239 21.54 -17.90 -23.90
CA VAL A 239 22.15 -17.04 -22.88
C VAL A 239 23.66 -17.24 -22.89
N LEU A 240 24.44 -16.19 -23.18
CA LEU A 240 25.90 -16.17 -23.09
C LEU A 240 26.34 -15.59 -21.74
N HIS A 241 26.91 -16.40 -20.85
CA HIS A 241 27.39 -15.98 -19.51
C HIS A 241 28.75 -15.28 -19.57
N ALA A 242 29.14 -14.61 -18.48
CA ALA A 242 30.40 -13.85 -18.43
C ALA A 242 31.66 -14.72 -18.54
N ASP A 243 31.56 -16.03 -18.26
CA ASP A 243 32.63 -17.01 -18.44
C ASP A 243 32.77 -17.51 -19.90
N GLY A 244 31.89 -17.07 -20.80
CA GLY A 244 31.85 -17.45 -22.22
C GLY A 244 31.04 -18.71 -22.50
N SER A 245 30.40 -19.33 -21.50
CA SER A 245 29.51 -20.46 -21.69
C SER A 245 28.14 -20.02 -22.26
N VAL A 246 27.49 -20.91 -23.02
CA VAL A 246 26.16 -20.65 -23.60
C VAL A 246 25.17 -21.70 -23.12
N THR A 247 24.05 -21.26 -22.53
CA THR A 247 22.97 -22.14 -22.04
C THR A 247 21.60 -21.69 -22.58
N ASP A 248 20.62 -22.59 -22.56
CA ASP A 248 19.24 -22.27 -22.97
C ASP A 248 18.44 -21.52 -21.88
N HIS A 249 18.97 -21.46 -20.65
CA HIS A 249 18.29 -20.88 -19.47
C HIS A 249 19.25 -20.03 -18.61
N CYS A 250 18.71 -19.03 -17.91
CA CYS A 250 19.48 -18.04 -17.16
C CYS A 250 20.13 -18.55 -15.85
N HIS A 251 19.90 -19.81 -15.47
CA HIS A 251 20.45 -20.41 -14.26
C HIS A 251 21.24 -21.68 -14.62
N ALA A 252 22.50 -21.73 -14.19
CA ALA A 252 23.37 -22.89 -14.40
C ALA A 252 22.95 -24.14 -13.59
N ASP A 253 22.04 -23.99 -12.62
CA ASP A 253 21.62 -25.06 -11.69
C ASP A 253 20.19 -25.61 -11.92
N ASP A 254 19.45 -25.17 -12.93
CA ASP A 254 18.11 -25.71 -13.25
C ASP A 254 18.19 -26.97 -14.13
N GLY A 255 19.15 -27.83 -13.82
CA GLY A 255 19.49 -29.01 -14.61
C GLY A 255 19.19 -30.33 -13.93
N HIS A 256 17.96 -30.61 -13.49
CA HIS A 256 17.52 -32.01 -13.26
C HIS A 256 16.00 -32.15 -13.38
N HIS A 257 15.54 -32.77 -14.48
CA HIS A 257 14.77 -34.02 -14.49
C HIS A 257 14.13 -34.19 -15.87
N HIS A 258 14.64 -35.12 -16.67
CA HIS A 258 13.86 -36.16 -17.37
C HIS A 258 14.86 -37.17 -17.95
N ASP A 259 15.02 -38.28 -17.23
CA ASP A 259 15.77 -39.45 -17.69
C ASP A 259 15.20 -39.98 -19.00
N HIS A 260 16.08 -40.10 -19.99
CA HIS A 260 15.88 -40.89 -21.19
C HIS A 260 15.97 -42.38 -20.84
N HIS A 261 14.90 -43.13 -21.12
CA HIS A 261 15.04 -44.55 -21.47
C HIS A 261 14.97 -44.66 -22.99
N GLU A 262 16.14 -44.86 -23.60
CA GLU A 262 16.30 -45.42 -24.94
C GLU A 262 15.74 -46.84 -24.98
N HIS A 263 15.04 -47.20 -26.06
CA HIS A 263 15.33 -48.44 -26.76
C HIS A 263 14.94 -48.31 -28.24
N ASP A 264 15.98 -48.47 -29.05
CA ASP A 264 16.03 -48.59 -30.50
C ASP A 264 15.31 -49.88 -30.99
N HIS A 265 14.58 -49.77 -32.11
CA HIS A 265 14.68 -50.64 -33.29
C HIS A 265 13.41 -50.62 -34.15
N GLY A 266 13.53 -49.96 -35.31
CA GLY A 266 13.35 -50.56 -36.64
C GLY A 266 11.99 -51.18 -37.02
N GLY A 267 11.40 -50.63 -38.09
CA GLY A 267 10.84 -51.47 -39.15
C GLY A 267 9.40 -51.19 -39.58
N ASN A 268 9.27 -50.72 -40.83
CA ASN A 268 8.23 -51.01 -41.80
C ASN A 268 6.74 -50.81 -41.45
N GLY A 269 6.12 -49.93 -42.23
CA GLY A 269 5.17 -50.42 -43.23
C GLY A 269 3.67 -50.24 -42.94
N HIS A 270 3.05 -49.55 -43.90
CA HIS A 270 1.71 -49.80 -44.44
C HIS A 270 0.45 -49.54 -43.60
N GLU A 271 -0.35 -48.62 -44.16
CA GLU A 271 -1.79 -48.71 -44.42
C GLU A 271 -2.79 -48.96 -43.29
N GLY A 272 -3.77 -48.05 -43.25
CA GLY A 272 -5.13 -48.46 -43.56
C GLY A 272 -6.18 -48.19 -42.50
N HIS A 273 -7.19 -47.42 -42.89
CA HIS A 273 -8.61 -47.60 -42.54
C HIS A 273 -9.03 -47.44 -41.05
N ASN A 274 -10.24 -47.04 -40.67
CA ASN A 274 -11.35 -46.31 -41.27
C ASN A 274 -12.33 -46.09 -40.10
N ASN A 275 -13.24 -45.14 -40.26
CA ASN A 275 -14.63 -45.17 -39.78
C ASN A 275 -15.02 -44.86 -38.31
N HIS A 276 -15.90 -43.84 -38.22
CA HIS A 276 -17.23 -43.80 -37.58
C HIS A 276 -17.46 -44.55 -36.25
N GLY A 277 -18.14 -44.00 -35.24
CA GLY A 277 -19.17 -42.96 -35.19
C GLY A 277 -20.27 -43.39 -34.20
N HIS A 278 -21.12 -42.43 -33.80
CA HIS A 278 -22.37 -42.53 -33.01
C HIS A 278 -22.24 -42.66 -31.48
N HIS A 279 -22.67 -41.65 -30.71
CA HIS A 279 -24.04 -41.20 -30.35
C HIS A 279 -24.83 -42.19 -29.48
N GLY A 280 -25.27 -41.71 -28.31
CA GLY A 280 -26.24 -42.40 -27.46
C GLY A 280 -26.44 -41.69 -26.13
N GLU A 281 -27.36 -40.73 -26.12
CA GLU A 281 -27.80 -39.95 -24.96
C GLU A 281 -28.79 -40.74 -24.05
N LYS A 282 -28.76 -40.40 -22.75
CA LYS A 282 -29.86 -40.38 -21.75
C LYS A 282 -30.31 -41.71 -21.06
N PRO A 283 -31.08 -41.64 -19.95
CA PRO A 283 -30.87 -40.88 -18.69
C PRO A 283 -31.35 -41.63 -17.40
N HIS A 284 -31.29 -40.93 -16.25
CA HIS A 284 -32.03 -41.11 -14.98
C HIS A 284 -31.63 -42.23 -14.01
N ALA A 285 -31.14 -41.83 -12.83
CA ALA A 285 -31.98 -41.65 -11.63
C ALA A 285 -31.32 -40.64 -10.68
#